data_AF-A0A183BX72-F1
#
_entry.id   AF-A0A183BX72-F1
#
_cell.length_a   1.000
_cell.length_b   1.000
_cell.length_c   1.000
_cell.angle_alpha   90.00
_cell.angle_beta   90.00
_cell.angle_gamma   90.00
#
_symmetry.space_group_name_H-M   'P 1'
#
loop_
_entity.id
_entity.type
_entity.pdbx_description
1 polymer ?
#
loop_
_entity_poly.entity_id
_entity_poly.type
_entity_poly.pdbx_seq_one_letter_code
_entity_poly.pdbx_strand_id
1 'polypeptide(L)'
;MSDHPRVQLQHLMQMGELNICNDIWLCIFTLIEPAEVGLIMALLSDRFDALVDMHFRTRKWTIGNLKIVLSMDDVGDEQHIVKWRKNGGPTKHFSLPQQSPPRSLVGFERISFFYIDHTVIAFVNRIQRLFNADATLNLDIRHGQNRSWNIVTQEIWPLIAPNIGGMIFDLGQLGDRASTLLSKCTKLRSICCSARFSDKLSNYRDEAFAGHALSNWIHTPLNECGHAKVLKFGKSCVPNIVRGMTEQLKETFLRDSTPVNYVVVLQLLSGIASFDLKNEGTRERLTIRLIGNNLLLIARSPIVRDEQQWTEWENEAVNMKAEQQKNLVDIHIGDMHIGPLSAAGPSQQVK
;
A
#
# COMPACT_ATOMS: atom_id res chain seq x y z
N MET A 1 -1.03 25.96 33.77
CA MET A 1 -1.66 24.72 34.27
C MET A 1 -2.60 24.25 33.17
N SER A 2 -2.16 23.26 32.38
CA SER A 2 -2.94 22.74 31.25
C SER A 2 -3.56 21.42 31.68
N ASP A 3 -4.84 21.47 32.04
CA ASP A 3 -5.65 20.31 32.43
C ASP A 3 -6.03 19.53 31.16
N HIS A 4 -5.16 18.60 30.75
CA HIS A 4 -5.45 17.73 29.62
C HIS A 4 -6.41 16.61 30.09
N PRO A 5 -7.62 16.45 29.49
CA PRO A 5 -8.63 15.47 29.94
C PRO A 5 -8.15 14.00 29.91
N ARG A 6 -7.07 13.71 29.18
CA ARG A 6 -6.41 12.40 29.16
C ARG A 6 -5.72 12.06 30.48
N VAL A 7 -5.07 13.03 31.12
CA VAL A 7 -4.34 12.82 32.38
C VAL A 7 -5.33 12.57 33.52
N GLN A 8 -6.45 13.30 33.52
CA GLN A 8 -7.53 13.08 34.48
C GLN A 8 -8.19 11.71 34.32
N LEU A 9 -8.46 11.25 33.08
CA LEU A 9 -9.01 9.90 32.86
C LEU A 9 -8.03 8.80 33.31
N GLN A 10 -6.74 8.96 33.06
CA GLN A 10 -5.72 8.00 33.51
C GLN A 10 -5.61 7.95 35.05
N HIS A 11 -5.68 9.11 35.71
CA HIS A 11 -5.69 9.22 37.17
C HIS A 11 -6.94 8.59 37.81
N LEU A 12 -8.14 8.86 37.28
CA LEU A 12 -9.40 8.28 37.78
C LEU A 12 -9.41 6.75 37.66
N MET A 13 -8.73 6.19 36.65
CA MET A 13 -8.64 4.75 36.44
C MET A 13 -7.58 4.07 37.32
N GLN A 14 -6.46 4.72 37.61
CA GLN A 14 -5.49 4.23 38.62
C GLN A 14 -6.09 4.20 40.03
N MET A 15 -7.09 5.05 40.30
CA MET A 15 -7.80 5.14 41.58
C MET A 15 -8.97 4.13 41.71
N GLY A 16 -9.24 3.29 40.71
CA GLY A 16 -10.29 2.27 40.78
C GLY A 16 -11.73 2.79 40.71
N GLU A 17 -11.95 4.05 40.31
CA GLU A 17 -13.25 4.72 40.43
C GLU A 17 -14.26 4.39 39.32
N LEU A 18 -13.86 3.67 38.27
CA LEU A 18 -14.75 3.21 37.18
C LEU A 18 -15.05 1.70 37.28
N ASN A 19 -15.60 1.26 38.41
CA ASN A 19 -16.04 -0.12 38.61
C ASN A 19 -17.39 -0.42 37.92
N ILE A 20 -17.47 -0.18 36.61
CA ILE A 20 -18.63 -0.52 35.78
C ILE A 20 -18.52 -1.98 35.33
N CYS A 21 -19.63 -2.72 35.29
CA CYS A 21 -19.65 -4.13 34.87
C CYS A 21 -19.14 -4.31 33.42
N ASN A 22 -18.48 -5.43 33.15
CA ASN A 22 -17.96 -5.80 31.83
C ASN A 22 -19.07 -5.79 30.75
N ASP A 23 -20.26 -6.30 31.07
CA ASP A 23 -21.38 -6.35 30.12
C ASP A 23 -21.83 -4.94 29.71
N ILE A 24 -21.82 -3.99 30.65
CA ILE A 24 -22.14 -2.60 30.39
C ILE A 24 -21.08 -1.98 29.48
N TRP A 25 -19.79 -2.24 29.72
CA TRP A 25 -18.72 -1.79 28.81
C TRP A 25 -18.85 -2.37 27.41
N LEU A 26 -19.18 -3.65 27.27
CA LEU A 26 -19.41 -4.29 25.98
C LEU A 26 -20.60 -3.65 25.24
N CYS A 27 -21.67 -3.28 25.96
CA CYS A 27 -22.78 -2.51 25.40
C CYS A 27 -22.32 -1.11 24.97
N ILE A 28 -21.55 -0.39 25.79
CA ILE A 28 -21.03 0.94 25.46
C ILE A 28 -20.15 0.90 24.20
N PHE A 29 -19.31 -0.12 24.05
CA PHE A 29 -18.46 -0.25 22.85
C PHE A 29 -19.26 -0.36 21.55
N THR A 30 -20.49 -0.88 21.58
CA THR A 30 -21.35 -0.89 20.38
C THR A 30 -21.76 0.51 19.90
N LEU A 31 -21.70 1.50 20.79
CA LEU A 31 -22.06 2.90 20.52
C LEU A 31 -20.85 3.75 20.13
N ILE A 32 -19.64 3.23 20.36
CA ILE A 32 -18.37 3.91 20.10
C ILE A 32 -17.80 3.40 18.77
N GLU A 33 -17.14 4.27 18.03
CA GLU A 33 -16.55 3.85 16.77
C GLU A 33 -15.39 2.86 16.99
N PRO A 34 -15.20 1.88 16.09
CA PRO A 34 -14.19 0.84 16.26
C PRO A 34 -12.76 1.38 16.41
N ALA A 35 -12.44 2.47 15.73
CA ALA A 35 -11.14 3.13 15.88
C ALA A 35 -10.90 3.64 17.31
N GLU A 36 -11.92 4.19 17.96
CA GLU A 36 -11.80 4.71 19.34
C GLU A 36 -11.72 3.55 20.33
N VAL A 37 -12.53 2.51 20.12
CA VAL A 37 -12.47 1.28 20.93
C VAL A 37 -11.09 0.64 20.82
N GLY A 38 -10.54 0.49 19.61
CA GLY A 38 -9.28 -0.22 19.37
C GLY A 38 -7.99 0.59 19.60
N LEU A 39 -8.02 1.91 19.39
CA LEU A 39 -6.81 2.77 19.49
C LEU A 39 -6.77 3.63 20.75
N ILE A 40 -7.86 3.69 21.51
CA ILE A 40 -7.90 4.42 22.78
C ILE A 40 -8.30 3.47 23.90
N MET A 41 -9.52 2.93 23.86
CA MET A 41 -10.07 2.19 25.00
C MET A 41 -9.23 0.98 25.35
N ALA A 42 -8.86 0.18 24.35
CA ALA A 42 -7.98 -0.97 24.50
C ALA A 42 -6.66 -0.66 25.23
N LEU A 43 -6.10 0.52 25.01
CA LEU A 43 -4.77 0.89 25.51
C LEU A 43 -4.81 1.50 26.91
N LEU A 44 -6.00 1.60 27.52
CA LEU A 44 -6.17 2.15 28.86
C LEU A 44 -5.73 1.17 29.96
N SER A 45 -5.94 -0.13 29.78
CA SER A 45 -5.50 -1.19 30.71
C SER A 45 -5.69 -2.58 30.11
N ASP A 46 -5.04 -3.59 30.69
CA ASP A 46 -5.22 -5.01 30.31
C ASP A 46 -6.68 -5.48 30.38
N ARG A 47 -7.47 -4.93 31.32
CA ARG A 47 -8.90 -5.21 31.42
C ARG A 47 -9.64 -4.72 30.18
N PHE A 48 -9.37 -3.49 29.75
CA PHE A 48 -9.99 -2.92 28.56
C PHE A 48 -9.48 -3.61 27.29
N ASP A 49 -8.20 -3.95 27.21
CA ASP A 49 -7.66 -4.76 26.10
C ASP A 49 -8.45 -6.07 25.96
N ALA A 50 -8.63 -6.82 27.05
CA ALA A 50 -9.40 -8.07 27.05
C ALA A 50 -10.88 -7.87 26.66
N LEU A 51 -11.52 -6.78 27.11
CA LEU A 51 -12.91 -6.47 26.76
C LEU A 51 -13.05 -6.04 25.30
N VAL A 52 -12.12 -5.25 24.77
CA VAL A 52 -12.09 -4.88 23.36
C VAL A 52 -11.84 -6.11 22.51
N ASP A 53 -10.94 -7.00 22.93
CA ASP A 53 -10.71 -8.29 22.29
C ASP A 53 -11.98 -9.14 22.25
N MET A 54 -12.72 -9.21 23.35
CA MET A 54 -14.01 -9.90 23.39
C MET A 54 -15.04 -9.24 22.46
N HIS A 55 -15.14 -7.92 22.49
CA HIS A 55 -16.05 -7.15 21.64
C HIS A 55 -15.74 -7.35 20.15
N PHE A 56 -14.47 -7.34 19.76
CA PHE A 56 -14.02 -7.52 18.38
C PHE A 56 -13.95 -8.99 17.93
N ARG A 57 -13.91 -9.97 18.84
CA ARG A 57 -14.07 -11.38 18.44
C ARG A 57 -15.48 -11.70 17.98
N THR A 58 -16.49 -11.06 18.58
CA THR A 58 -17.89 -11.29 18.21
C THR A 58 -18.27 -10.66 16.86
N ARG A 59 -17.47 -9.69 16.36
CA ARG A 59 -17.70 -8.97 15.09
C ARG A 59 -16.37 -8.58 14.47
N LYS A 60 -16.08 -8.95 13.21
CA LYS A 60 -14.86 -8.46 12.53
C LYS A 60 -14.93 -6.94 12.35
N TRP A 61 -14.02 -6.21 12.99
CA TRP A 61 -13.95 -4.76 12.87
C TRP A 61 -12.70 -4.29 12.14
N THR A 62 -12.86 -3.17 11.43
CA THR A 62 -11.76 -2.44 10.79
C THR A 62 -11.66 -1.03 11.40
N ILE A 63 -10.45 -0.46 11.47
CA ILE A 63 -10.26 0.92 11.97
C ILE A 63 -10.96 1.95 11.05
N GLY A 64 -11.24 1.58 9.80
CA GLY A 64 -11.78 2.49 8.78
C GLY A 64 -10.66 3.34 8.16
N ASN A 65 -10.87 4.64 8.06
CA ASN A 65 -9.96 5.59 7.41
C ASN A 65 -9.13 6.36 8.45
N LEU A 66 -7.82 6.25 8.38
CA LEU A 66 -6.85 6.85 9.28
C LEU A 66 -5.92 7.79 8.50
N LYS A 67 -5.71 9.01 8.97
CA LYS A 67 -4.75 9.97 8.41
C LYS A 67 -3.74 10.35 9.48
N ILE A 68 -2.46 10.28 9.19
CA ILE A 68 -1.39 10.63 10.13
C ILE A 68 -0.76 11.93 9.65
N VAL A 69 -0.86 12.98 10.46
CA VAL A 69 -0.42 14.35 10.15
C VAL A 69 0.38 14.94 11.31
N LEU A 70 1.21 15.93 11.00
CA LEU A 70 1.79 16.84 11.99
C LEU A 70 0.82 17.99 12.25
N SER A 71 0.55 18.35 13.52
CA SER A 71 -0.18 19.59 13.82
C SER A 71 0.73 20.79 13.61
N MET A 72 0.28 21.79 12.87
CA MET A 72 0.97 23.09 12.77
C MET A 72 0.25 24.20 13.54
N ASP A 73 -0.93 23.92 14.11
CA ASP A 73 -1.74 24.92 14.80
C ASP A 73 -1.54 24.83 16.31
N ASP A 74 -0.97 25.91 16.85
CA ASP A 74 -0.90 26.40 18.22
C ASP A 74 -0.59 25.42 19.39
N VAL A 75 0.59 25.65 19.97
CA VAL A 75 1.08 25.16 21.28
C VAL A 75 1.47 23.67 21.31
N GLY A 76 2.46 23.31 20.50
CA GLY A 76 3.27 22.10 20.68
C GLY A 76 3.44 21.29 19.40
N ASP A 77 4.67 20.87 19.11
CA ASP A 77 5.03 19.96 18.00
C ASP A 77 4.52 18.52 18.25
N GLU A 78 3.23 18.34 18.56
CA GLU A 78 2.65 17.04 18.86
C GLU A 78 2.08 16.36 17.60
N GLN A 79 2.41 15.07 17.42
CA GLN A 79 1.94 14.27 16.31
C GLN A 79 0.54 13.70 16.61
N HIS A 80 -0.38 13.83 15.65
CA HIS A 80 -1.73 13.28 15.80
C HIS A 80 -2.15 12.43 14.60
N ILE A 81 -2.83 11.34 14.93
CA ILE A 81 -3.72 10.62 14.05
C ILE A 81 -5.02 11.41 13.92
N VAL A 82 -5.34 11.85 12.72
CA VAL A 82 -6.64 12.39 12.35
C VAL A 82 -7.48 11.30 11.70
N LYS A 83 -8.59 10.92 12.33
CA LYS A 83 -9.57 10.05 11.68
C LYS A 83 -10.46 10.88 10.77
N TRP A 84 -10.39 10.62 9.47
CA TRP A 84 -11.22 11.31 8.48
C TRP A 84 -12.45 10.47 8.15
N ARG A 85 -13.64 11.07 8.26
CA ARG A 85 -14.90 10.49 7.77
C ARG A 85 -15.18 10.95 6.34
N LYS A 86 -15.54 10.02 5.45
CA LYS A 86 -15.95 10.29 4.06
C LYS A 86 -17.13 11.29 3.96
N ASN A 87 -17.96 11.39 5.00
CA ASN A 87 -19.21 12.16 4.97
C ASN A 87 -19.09 13.60 5.52
N GLY A 88 -17.88 14.16 5.64
CA GLY A 88 -17.68 15.54 6.12
C GLY A 88 -18.02 15.77 7.60
N GLY A 89 -18.17 14.70 8.39
CA GLY A 89 -18.34 14.80 9.85
C GLY A 89 -17.05 15.27 10.55
N PRO A 90 -17.13 15.67 11.83
CA PRO A 90 -15.99 16.22 12.56
C PRO A 90 -14.81 15.24 12.59
N THR A 91 -13.64 15.72 12.20
CA THR A 91 -12.36 15.01 12.33
C THR A 91 -12.00 14.87 13.80
N LYS A 92 -11.72 13.64 14.24
CA LYS A 92 -11.25 13.37 15.61
C LYS A 92 -9.74 13.18 15.62
N HIS A 93 -9.08 13.80 16.60
CA HIS A 93 -7.63 13.74 16.78
C HIS A 93 -7.30 12.74 17.90
N PHE A 94 -6.35 11.85 17.62
CA PHE A 94 -5.82 10.88 18.57
C PHE A 94 -4.30 10.97 18.54
N SER A 95 -3.62 10.96 19.69
CA SER A 95 -2.17 10.69 19.67
C SER A 95 -1.89 9.26 19.20
N LEU A 96 -0.70 9.06 18.63
CA LEU A 96 -0.23 7.75 18.20
C LEU A 96 -0.18 6.78 19.40
N PRO A 97 -0.88 5.63 19.31
CA PRO A 97 -0.77 4.54 20.28
C PRO A 97 0.67 4.16 20.60
N GLN A 98 1.04 4.23 21.89
CA GLN A 98 2.34 3.74 22.37
C GLN A 98 2.38 2.23 22.63
N GLN A 99 1.20 1.61 22.72
CA GLN A 99 1.04 0.17 22.86
C GLN A 99 0.47 -0.42 21.56
N SER A 100 0.70 -1.72 21.36
CA SER A 100 0.18 -2.42 20.19
C SER A 100 -1.35 -2.53 20.27
N PRO A 101 -2.07 -2.31 19.16
CA PRO A 101 -3.52 -2.45 19.18
C PRO A 101 -3.94 -3.92 19.37
N PRO A 102 -5.15 -4.17 19.91
CA PRO A 102 -5.68 -5.50 20.23
C PRO A 102 -5.63 -6.47 19.06
N ARG A 103 -5.27 -7.73 19.31
CA ARG A 103 -5.13 -8.76 18.26
C ARG A 103 -6.40 -8.97 17.44
N SER A 104 -7.53 -8.76 18.07
CA SER A 104 -8.86 -8.84 17.46
C SER A 104 -9.14 -7.79 16.37
N LEU A 105 -8.33 -6.73 16.27
CA LEU A 105 -8.40 -5.80 15.17
C LEU A 105 -7.84 -6.44 13.90
N VAL A 106 -8.67 -6.62 12.87
CA VAL A 106 -8.34 -7.45 11.69
C VAL A 106 -8.01 -6.67 10.41
N GLY A 107 -8.20 -5.34 10.38
CA GLY A 107 -7.86 -4.56 9.18
C GLY A 107 -8.23 -3.08 9.22
N PHE A 108 -8.17 -2.44 8.05
CA PHE A 108 -8.40 -1.02 7.84
C PHE A 108 -9.03 -0.79 6.46
N GLU A 109 -9.70 0.35 6.26
CA GLU A 109 -10.15 0.75 4.93
C GLU A 109 -9.06 1.56 4.21
N ARG A 110 -8.48 2.53 4.91
CA ARG A 110 -7.38 3.37 4.41
C ARG A 110 -6.50 3.85 5.56
N ILE A 111 -5.18 3.86 5.36
CA ILE A 111 -4.21 4.50 6.24
C ILE A 111 -3.37 5.44 5.37
N SER A 112 -3.39 6.73 5.65
CA SER A 112 -2.66 7.73 4.86
C SER A 112 -1.61 8.46 5.71
N PHE A 113 -0.35 8.36 5.30
CA PHE A 113 0.80 9.01 5.92
C PHE A 113 1.10 10.32 5.21
N PHE A 114 1.03 11.43 5.95
CA PHE A 114 1.42 12.78 5.50
C PHE A 114 2.60 13.35 6.29
N TYR A 115 3.13 12.57 7.23
CA TYR A 115 4.28 12.92 8.06
C TYR A 115 4.96 11.63 8.54
N ILE A 116 6.30 11.63 8.63
CA ILE A 116 7.08 10.49 9.13
C ILE A 116 8.17 10.95 10.08
N ASP A 117 8.21 10.32 11.25
CA ASP A 117 9.27 10.39 12.24
C ASP A 117 9.44 9.03 12.95
N HIS A 118 10.23 9.00 14.02
CA HIS A 118 10.49 7.77 14.78
C HIS A 118 9.22 7.21 15.43
N THR A 119 8.29 8.06 15.87
CA THR A 119 7.02 7.64 16.47
C THR A 119 6.11 6.99 15.43
N VAL A 120 6.04 7.57 14.23
CA VAL A 120 5.28 7.00 13.10
C VAL A 120 5.87 5.67 12.67
N ILE A 121 7.20 5.55 12.56
CA ILE A 121 7.87 4.27 12.23
C ILE A 121 7.54 3.22 13.29
N ALA A 122 7.64 3.56 14.59
CA ALA A 122 7.28 2.66 15.68
C ALA A 122 5.80 2.24 15.61
N PHE A 123 4.91 3.17 15.26
CA PHE A 123 3.50 2.88 15.04
C PHE A 123 3.27 1.92 13.88
N VAL A 124 3.90 2.16 12.72
CA VAL A 124 3.83 1.26 11.54
C VAL A 124 4.28 -0.15 11.91
N ASN A 125 5.36 -0.27 12.69
CA ASN A 125 5.83 -1.56 13.19
C ASN A 125 4.79 -2.27 14.07
N ARG A 126 4.14 -1.54 15.00
CA ARG A 126 3.08 -2.10 15.87
C ARG A 126 1.84 -2.55 15.09
N ILE A 127 1.52 -1.87 13.99
CA ILE A 127 0.37 -2.22 13.15
C ILE A 127 0.74 -3.10 11.96
N GLN A 128 1.98 -3.58 11.87
CA GLN A 128 2.49 -4.35 10.73
C GLN A 128 1.59 -5.54 10.37
N ARG A 129 1.06 -6.21 11.40
CA ARG A 129 0.13 -7.35 11.26
C ARG A 129 -1.19 -7.03 10.57
N LEU A 130 -1.58 -5.75 10.49
CA LEU A 130 -2.78 -5.33 9.78
C LEU A 130 -2.56 -5.30 8.26
N PHE A 131 -1.30 -5.14 7.81
CA PHE A 131 -0.97 -5.29 6.41
C PHE A 131 -1.04 -6.77 6.03
N ASN A 132 -1.80 -7.06 4.98
CA ASN A 132 -1.99 -8.40 4.45
C ASN A 132 -1.94 -8.36 2.92
N ALA A 133 -1.91 -9.52 2.27
CA ALA A 133 -1.76 -9.64 0.81
C ALA A 133 -2.86 -8.94 0.00
N ASP A 134 -3.94 -8.48 0.63
CA ASP A 134 -4.98 -7.69 -0.02
C ASP A 134 -4.80 -6.17 0.17
N ALA A 135 -3.79 -5.76 0.94
CA ALA A 135 -3.42 -4.36 1.10
C ALA A 135 -2.76 -3.84 -0.17
N THR A 136 -3.19 -2.64 -0.56
CA THR A 136 -2.63 -1.92 -1.71
C THR A 136 -1.85 -0.71 -1.20
N LEU A 137 -0.60 -0.58 -1.65
CA LEU A 137 0.23 0.57 -1.35
C LEU A 137 0.16 1.60 -2.48
N ASN A 138 -0.19 2.83 -2.15
CA ASN A 138 -0.12 3.98 -3.04
C ASN A 138 1.01 4.90 -2.59
N LEU A 139 2.03 5.07 -3.44
CA LEU A 139 3.17 5.94 -3.19
C LEU A 139 3.04 7.21 -4.02
N ASP A 140 3.04 8.35 -3.34
CA ASP A 140 3.12 9.67 -3.96
C ASP A 140 4.23 10.48 -3.30
N ILE A 141 5.45 10.26 -3.79
CA ILE A 141 6.66 10.95 -3.35
C ILE A 141 7.28 11.54 -4.60
N ARG A 142 7.18 12.86 -4.74
CA ARG A 142 7.70 13.57 -5.91
C ARG A 142 9.20 13.28 -6.08
N HIS A 143 9.67 13.23 -7.32
CA HIS A 143 11.11 13.14 -7.55
C HIS A 143 11.84 14.36 -6.98
N GLY A 144 13.09 14.14 -6.59
CA GLY A 144 13.92 15.14 -5.92
C GLY A 144 13.72 15.16 -4.41
N GLN A 145 12.66 14.53 -3.88
CA GLN A 145 12.46 14.30 -2.44
C GLN A 145 13.35 13.15 -1.96
N ASN A 146 14.67 13.31 -2.12
CA ASN A 146 15.65 12.25 -1.89
C ASN A 146 15.66 11.79 -0.43
N ARG A 147 15.45 12.73 0.52
CA ARG A 147 15.37 12.38 1.95
C ARG A 147 14.15 11.50 2.21
N SER A 148 13.00 11.83 1.65
CA SER A 148 11.77 11.06 1.78
C SER A 148 11.90 9.67 1.17
N TRP A 149 12.48 9.57 -0.03
CA TRP A 149 12.74 8.30 -0.67
C TRP A 149 13.68 7.42 0.15
N ASN A 150 14.75 7.99 0.72
CA ASN A 150 15.68 7.25 1.57
C ASN A 150 14.98 6.71 2.82
N ILE A 151 14.24 7.55 3.54
CA ILE A 151 13.49 7.13 4.74
C ILE A 151 12.45 6.08 4.40
N VAL A 152 11.65 6.27 3.34
CA VAL A 152 10.64 5.28 2.97
C VAL A 152 11.28 3.97 2.57
N THR A 153 12.37 3.99 1.80
CA THR A 153 13.05 2.76 1.35
C THR A 153 13.75 2.02 2.49
N GLN A 154 14.31 2.74 3.46
CA GLN A 154 15.11 2.17 4.55
C GLN A 154 14.28 1.78 5.77
N GLU A 155 13.35 2.64 6.20
CA GLU A 155 12.65 2.50 7.48
C GLU A 155 11.23 1.94 7.33
N ILE A 156 10.49 2.39 6.31
CA ILE A 156 9.08 2.02 6.14
C ILE A 156 8.92 0.77 5.27
N TRP A 157 9.65 0.71 4.16
CA TRP A 157 9.52 -0.35 3.15
C TRP A 157 9.69 -1.75 3.74
N PRO A 158 10.69 -2.03 4.59
CA PRO A 158 10.85 -3.37 5.17
C PRO A 158 9.66 -3.81 6.03
N LEU A 159 8.93 -2.85 6.62
CA LEU A 159 7.77 -3.14 7.47
C LEU A 159 6.55 -3.53 6.62
N ILE A 160 6.35 -2.86 5.48
CA ILE A 160 5.14 -3.05 4.67
C ILE A 160 5.31 -4.06 3.52
N ALA A 161 6.46 -4.04 2.83
CA ALA A 161 6.67 -4.74 1.56
C ALA A 161 6.39 -6.25 1.57
N PRO A 162 6.74 -7.02 2.63
CA PRO A 162 6.49 -8.47 2.65
C PRO A 162 5.00 -8.84 2.61
N ASN A 163 4.13 -7.91 2.99
CA ASN A 163 2.69 -8.15 3.11
C ASN A 163 1.85 -7.48 2.04
N ILE A 164 2.38 -6.55 1.26
CA ILE A 164 1.61 -5.85 0.22
C ILE A 164 1.37 -6.75 -1.00
N GLY A 165 0.11 -6.82 -1.45
CA GLY A 165 -0.24 -7.52 -2.69
C GLY A 165 -0.60 -6.61 -3.86
N GLY A 166 -0.89 -5.33 -3.61
CA GLY A 166 -1.16 -4.35 -4.66
C GLY A 166 -0.27 -3.12 -4.57
N MET A 167 0.12 -2.54 -5.69
CA MET A 167 0.81 -1.25 -5.73
C MET A 167 0.20 -0.28 -6.72
N ILE A 168 0.13 0.98 -6.33
CA ILE A 168 -0.23 2.12 -7.16
C ILE A 168 0.92 3.11 -7.06
N PHE A 169 1.46 3.53 -8.20
CA PHE A 169 2.50 4.54 -8.25
C PHE A 169 2.54 5.20 -9.62
N ASP A 170 3.22 6.33 -9.69
CA ASP A 170 3.65 6.95 -10.93
C ASP A 170 5.03 6.41 -11.35
N LEU A 171 5.12 5.92 -12.59
CA LEU A 171 6.36 5.36 -13.14
C LEU A 171 7.50 6.38 -13.15
N GLY A 172 7.19 7.66 -13.38
CA GLY A 172 8.19 8.73 -13.36
C GLY A 172 8.77 8.99 -11.96
N GLN A 173 8.06 8.61 -10.89
CA GLN A 173 8.51 8.81 -9.51
C GLN A 173 9.51 7.74 -9.05
N LEU A 174 9.38 6.49 -9.54
CA LEU A 174 10.24 5.39 -9.11
C LEU A 174 11.62 5.43 -9.74
N GLY A 175 11.72 5.80 -11.02
CA GLY A 175 12.98 5.83 -11.77
C GLY A 175 13.82 4.57 -11.61
N ASP A 176 15.07 4.74 -11.19
CA ASP A 176 16.05 3.68 -10.91
C ASP A 176 15.75 2.83 -9.67
N ARG A 177 14.89 3.30 -8.77
CA ARG A 177 14.54 2.60 -7.51
C ARG A 177 13.53 1.48 -7.71
N ALA A 178 12.85 1.44 -8.85
CA ALA A 178 11.79 0.47 -9.14
C ALA A 178 12.23 -0.98 -8.89
N SER A 179 13.42 -1.36 -9.36
CA SER A 179 13.96 -2.72 -9.20
C SER A 179 14.14 -3.11 -7.72
N THR A 180 14.70 -2.20 -6.91
CA THR A 180 14.92 -2.42 -5.48
C THR A 180 13.61 -2.52 -4.71
N LEU A 181 12.61 -1.72 -5.06
CA LEU A 181 11.31 -1.71 -4.39
C LEU A 181 10.51 -2.98 -4.72
N LEU A 182 10.42 -3.33 -6.01
CA LEU A 182 9.65 -4.49 -6.47
C LEU A 182 10.26 -5.82 -6.03
N SER A 183 11.59 -5.94 -5.97
CA SER A 183 12.27 -7.20 -5.57
C SER A 183 11.98 -7.63 -4.14
N LYS A 184 11.60 -6.71 -3.24
CA LYS A 184 11.27 -7.01 -1.83
C LYS A 184 9.80 -7.42 -1.61
N CYS A 185 8.95 -7.31 -2.63
CA CYS A 185 7.52 -7.53 -2.47
C CYS A 185 7.12 -8.94 -2.92
N THR A 186 7.26 -9.91 -2.02
CA THR A 186 7.08 -11.34 -2.32
C THR A 186 5.63 -11.74 -2.60
N LYS A 187 4.66 -10.98 -2.08
CA LYS A 187 3.22 -11.21 -2.28
C LYS A 187 2.59 -10.29 -3.32
N LEU A 188 3.39 -9.44 -3.98
CA LEU A 188 2.90 -8.46 -4.95
C LEU A 188 2.30 -9.15 -6.17
N ARG A 189 0.98 -9.02 -6.32
CA ARG A 189 0.19 -9.60 -7.41
C ARG A 189 -0.29 -8.56 -8.41
N SER A 190 -0.52 -7.32 -7.98
CA SER A 190 -1.05 -6.28 -8.86
C SER A 190 -0.26 -4.98 -8.78
N ILE A 191 -0.05 -4.37 -9.94
CA ILE A 191 0.50 -3.03 -10.07
C ILE A 191 -0.42 -2.21 -10.98
N CYS A 192 -0.83 -1.04 -10.50
CA CYS A 192 -1.56 -0.04 -11.28
C CYS A 192 -0.69 1.20 -11.43
N CYS A 193 -0.12 1.40 -12.61
CA CYS A 193 0.66 2.60 -12.92
C CYS A 193 -0.30 3.76 -13.17
N SER A 194 -0.39 4.70 -12.23
CA SER A 194 -1.14 5.94 -12.39
C SER A 194 -0.22 7.03 -12.90
N ALA A 195 -0.46 7.54 -14.09
CA ALA A 195 0.24 8.73 -14.57
C ALA A 195 -0.48 9.98 -14.04
N ARG A 196 -0.26 10.29 -12.76
CA ARG A 196 -0.47 11.65 -12.24
C ARG A 196 0.77 12.44 -12.62
N PHE A 197 0.87 12.79 -13.89
CA PHE A 197 2.00 13.55 -14.43
C PHE A 197 2.37 14.69 -13.49
N SER A 198 3.57 14.59 -12.91
CA SER A 198 4.34 15.77 -12.59
C SER A 198 4.82 16.31 -13.93
N ASP A 199 4.33 17.48 -14.35
CA ASP A 199 4.77 18.21 -15.56
C ASP A 199 6.29 18.45 -15.64
N LYS A 200 7.00 18.10 -14.57
CA LYS A 200 8.45 17.98 -14.51
C LYS A 200 8.75 16.57 -14.05
N LEU A 201 9.35 15.76 -14.92
CA LEU A 201 10.25 14.62 -14.68
C LEU A 201 10.29 13.76 -15.95
N SER A 202 11.36 13.10 -16.35
CA SER A 202 12.76 12.91 -15.91
C SER A 202 13.43 12.25 -17.12
N ASN A 203 14.76 12.19 -17.18
CA ASN A 203 15.50 11.60 -18.30
C ASN A 203 14.88 10.30 -18.84
N TYR A 204 14.79 10.15 -20.17
CA TYR A 204 14.38 8.91 -20.88
C TYR A 204 15.00 7.62 -20.32
N ARG A 205 16.18 7.72 -19.68
CA ARG A 205 16.88 6.62 -19.02
C ARG A 205 16.09 6.05 -17.83
N ASP A 206 15.49 6.89 -17.01
CA ASP A 206 14.77 6.48 -15.79
C ASP A 206 13.48 5.73 -16.16
N GLU A 207 12.83 6.18 -17.23
CA GLU A 207 11.66 5.54 -17.82
C GLU A 207 11.97 4.14 -18.37
N ALA A 208 13.09 3.98 -19.08
CA ALA A 208 13.53 2.68 -19.59
C ALA A 208 13.83 1.71 -18.43
N PHE A 209 14.47 2.19 -17.36
CA PHE A 209 14.77 1.38 -16.19
C PHE A 209 13.51 0.89 -15.47
N ALA A 210 12.51 1.76 -15.32
CA ALA A 210 11.23 1.37 -14.73
C ALA A 210 10.50 0.32 -15.58
N GLY A 211 10.52 0.45 -16.92
CA GLY A 211 9.98 -0.55 -17.85
C GLY A 211 10.65 -1.93 -17.70
N HIS A 212 11.97 -1.96 -17.61
CA HIS A 212 12.73 -3.19 -17.35
C HIS A 212 12.39 -3.81 -15.98
N ALA A 213 12.28 -2.99 -14.94
CA ALA A 213 11.94 -3.48 -13.59
C ALA A 213 10.54 -4.11 -13.56
N LEU A 214 9.55 -3.50 -14.23
CA LEU A 214 8.21 -4.06 -14.38
C LEU A 214 8.22 -5.38 -15.17
N SER A 215 8.97 -5.45 -16.27
CA SER A 215 9.11 -6.67 -17.07
C SER A 215 9.73 -7.80 -16.24
N ASN A 216 10.79 -7.50 -15.46
CA ASN A 216 11.41 -8.50 -14.59
C ASN A 216 10.44 -8.96 -13.50
N TRP A 217 9.72 -8.03 -12.84
CA TRP A 217 8.77 -8.39 -11.79
C TRP A 217 7.62 -9.27 -12.30
N ILE A 218 7.06 -8.96 -13.47
CA ILE A 218 5.92 -9.73 -14.00
C ILE A 218 6.33 -11.13 -14.46
N HIS A 219 7.61 -11.32 -14.80
CA HIS A 219 8.23 -12.59 -15.17
C HIS A 219 8.69 -13.43 -13.97
N THR A 220 8.76 -12.86 -12.77
CA THR A 220 9.06 -13.66 -11.57
C THR A 220 7.85 -14.53 -11.21
N PRO A 221 8.02 -15.83 -10.92
CA PRO A 221 6.92 -16.66 -10.41
C PRO A 221 6.33 -16.10 -9.12
N LEU A 222 5.01 -16.23 -8.94
CA LEU A 222 4.36 -15.97 -7.66
C LEU A 222 4.44 -17.25 -6.81
N ASN A 223 4.89 -17.13 -5.56
CA ASN A 223 5.05 -18.28 -4.66
C ASN A 223 3.73 -18.99 -4.34
N GLU A 224 2.59 -18.31 -4.52
CA GLU A 224 1.25 -18.86 -4.34
C GLU A 224 0.71 -19.28 -5.71
N CYS A 225 0.72 -20.59 -5.97
CA CYS A 225 0.35 -21.15 -7.26
C CYS A 225 -1.09 -20.79 -7.63
N GLY A 226 -1.26 -20.19 -8.81
CA GLY A 226 -2.54 -20.21 -9.53
C GLY A 226 -3.26 -18.89 -9.72
N HIS A 227 -2.70 -17.73 -9.38
CA HIS A 227 -3.28 -16.42 -9.78
C HIS A 227 -2.37 -15.70 -10.77
N ALA A 228 -2.96 -15.06 -11.77
CA ALA A 228 -2.22 -14.23 -12.72
C ALA A 228 -1.79 -12.91 -12.07
N LYS A 229 -0.53 -12.50 -12.27
CA LYS A 229 -0.11 -11.14 -11.94
C LYS A 229 -0.81 -10.14 -12.84
N VAL A 230 -1.20 -9.00 -12.30
CA VAL A 230 -1.90 -7.94 -13.02
C VAL A 230 -1.04 -6.69 -13.10
N LEU A 231 -0.78 -6.20 -14.31
CA LEU A 231 -0.14 -4.91 -14.53
C LEU A 231 -1.07 -4.04 -15.36
N LYS A 232 -1.48 -2.89 -14.82
CA LYS A 232 -2.35 -1.95 -15.53
C LYS A 232 -1.69 -0.61 -15.69
N PHE A 233 -1.71 -0.10 -16.91
CA PHE A 233 -1.26 1.24 -17.24
C PHE A 233 -2.46 2.18 -17.34
N GLY A 234 -2.37 3.32 -16.66
CA GLY A 234 -3.39 4.36 -16.71
C GLY A 234 -3.41 5.13 -18.04
N LYS A 235 -4.42 6.00 -18.19
CA LYS A 235 -4.70 6.85 -19.36
C LYS A 235 -3.52 7.67 -19.90
N SER A 236 -2.54 7.90 -19.04
CA SER A 236 -1.51 8.91 -19.21
C SER A 236 -0.11 8.29 -19.29
N CYS A 237 0.04 6.98 -19.48
CA CYS A 237 1.36 6.37 -19.60
C CYS A 237 2.04 6.72 -20.94
N VAL A 238 3.37 6.95 -20.89
CA VAL A 238 4.17 7.38 -22.05
C VAL A 238 4.20 6.28 -23.12
N PRO A 239 3.87 6.57 -24.39
CA PRO A 239 3.78 5.55 -25.44
C PRO A 239 5.07 4.75 -25.67
N ASN A 240 6.24 5.39 -25.49
CA ASN A 240 7.54 4.76 -25.66
C ASN A 240 7.82 3.68 -24.60
N ILE A 241 7.42 3.90 -23.35
CA ILE A 241 7.60 2.94 -22.25
C ILE A 241 6.78 1.69 -22.55
N VAL A 242 5.52 1.87 -22.92
CA VAL A 242 4.61 0.76 -23.19
C VAL A 242 5.10 -0.07 -24.38
N ARG A 243 5.61 0.58 -25.44
CA ARG A 243 6.24 -0.12 -26.58
C ARG A 243 7.49 -0.88 -26.16
N GLY A 244 8.42 -0.24 -25.46
CA GLY A 244 9.66 -0.87 -25.01
C GLY A 244 9.40 -2.07 -24.09
N MET A 245 8.46 -1.92 -23.15
CA MET A 245 8.02 -2.99 -22.27
C MET A 245 7.37 -4.15 -23.06
N THR A 246 6.54 -3.85 -24.06
CA THR A 246 5.90 -4.87 -24.91
C THR A 246 6.94 -5.71 -25.68
N GLU A 247 7.98 -5.10 -26.25
CA GLU A 247 9.04 -5.85 -26.91
C GLU A 247 9.85 -6.70 -25.92
N GLN A 248 10.16 -6.15 -24.74
CA GLN A 248 10.81 -6.91 -23.67
C GLN A 248 9.99 -8.10 -23.18
N LEU A 249 8.66 -7.96 -23.11
CA LEU A 249 7.77 -9.08 -22.78
C LEU A 249 7.90 -10.21 -23.80
N LYS A 250 7.91 -9.90 -25.10
CA LYS A 250 8.07 -10.90 -26.17
C LYS A 250 9.43 -11.59 -26.09
N GLU A 251 10.50 -10.81 -25.99
CA GLU A 251 11.87 -11.34 -25.91
C GLU A 251 12.04 -12.25 -24.70
N THR A 252 11.55 -11.82 -23.54
CA THR A 252 11.65 -12.59 -22.30
C THR A 252 10.78 -13.85 -22.35
N PHE A 253 9.55 -13.76 -22.86
CA PHE A 253 8.66 -14.90 -23.06
C PHE A 253 9.27 -16.00 -23.94
N LEU A 254 9.97 -15.63 -25.01
CA LEU A 254 10.61 -16.59 -25.93
C LEU A 254 11.87 -17.24 -25.34
N ARG A 255 12.55 -16.56 -24.42
CA ARG A 255 13.79 -17.04 -23.79
C ARG A 255 13.53 -17.81 -22.49
N ASP A 256 12.50 -17.45 -21.75
CA ASP A 256 12.22 -18.03 -20.44
C ASP A 256 11.81 -19.50 -20.54
N SER A 257 12.30 -20.28 -19.58
CA SER A 257 11.92 -21.67 -19.36
C SER A 257 10.99 -21.85 -18.15
N THR A 258 10.70 -20.77 -17.43
CA THR A 258 9.85 -20.81 -16.23
C THR A 258 8.43 -20.35 -16.59
N PRO A 259 7.40 -21.17 -16.34
CA PRO A 259 6.03 -20.79 -16.62
C PRO A 259 5.53 -19.74 -15.61
N VAL A 260 4.84 -18.72 -16.11
CA VAL A 260 4.24 -17.64 -15.31
C VAL A 260 2.97 -17.12 -15.96
N ASN A 261 1.97 -16.83 -15.13
CA ASN A 261 0.68 -16.30 -15.57
C ASN A 261 0.61 -14.80 -15.30
N TYR A 262 0.28 -14.01 -16.32
CA TYR A 262 0.02 -12.60 -16.11
C TYR A 262 -0.94 -12.00 -17.14
N VAL A 263 -1.52 -10.87 -16.73
CA VAL A 263 -2.38 -10.02 -17.54
C VAL A 263 -1.85 -8.58 -17.48
N VAL A 264 -1.60 -7.98 -18.65
CA VAL A 264 -1.24 -6.57 -18.78
C VAL A 264 -2.37 -5.84 -19.49
N VAL A 265 -2.84 -4.76 -18.89
CA VAL A 265 -3.87 -3.87 -19.45
C VAL A 265 -3.23 -2.55 -19.84
N LEU A 266 -3.32 -2.24 -21.13
CA LEU A 266 -2.82 -1.01 -21.73
C LEU A 266 -3.98 -0.21 -22.29
N GLN A 267 -3.92 1.10 -22.19
CA GLN A 267 -4.79 1.93 -23.00
C GLN A 267 -4.26 2.00 -24.43
N LEU A 268 -5.16 2.00 -25.42
CA LEU A 268 -4.79 1.96 -26.83
C LEU A 268 -3.87 3.14 -27.16
N LEU A 269 -2.67 2.78 -27.61
CA LEU A 269 -1.65 3.67 -28.13
C LEU A 269 -1.45 3.32 -29.59
N SER A 270 -1.31 4.34 -30.45
CA SER A 270 -1.04 4.12 -31.87
C SER A 270 0.29 3.38 -32.05
N GLY A 271 0.26 2.17 -32.61
CA GLY A 271 1.46 1.48 -33.10
C GLY A 271 1.82 0.13 -32.46
N ILE A 272 1.03 -0.42 -31.53
CA ILE A 272 1.23 -1.80 -31.06
C ILE A 272 0.38 -2.75 -31.92
N ALA A 273 1.03 -3.57 -32.72
CA ALA A 273 0.38 -4.60 -33.53
C ALA A 273 -0.12 -5.76 -32.67
N SER A 274 -1.22 -6.39 -33.09
CA SER A 274 -1.68 -7.62 -32.47
C SER A 274 -0.69 -8.78 -32.74
N PHE A 275 -0.53 -9.69 -31.80
CA PHE A 275 0.36 -10.84 -31.90
C PHE A 275 -0.13 -12.01 -31.05
N ASP A 276 0.30 -13.20 -31.45
CA ASP A 276 0.03 -14.47 -30.81
C ASP A 276 1.29 -15.33 -30.89
N LEU A 277 1.99 -15.44 -29.76
CA LEU A 277 3.23 -16.18 -29.65
C LEU A 277 2.99 -17.43 -28.81
N LYS A 278 3.60 -18.55 -29.21
CA LYS A 278 3.60 -19.79 -28.44
C LYS A 278 5.02 -20.12 -28.01
N ASN A 279 5.17 -20.53 -26.76
CA ASN A 279 6.38 -21.11 -26.24
C ASN A 279 6.09 -22.60 -25.96
N GLU A 280 6.53 -23.47 -26.88
CA GLU A 280 6.33 -24.92 -26.76
C GLU A 280 7.12 -25.52 -25.58
N GLY A 281 8.21 -24.87 -25.17
CA GLY A 281 9.04 -25.28 -24.04
C GLY A 281 8.32 -25.14 -22.70
N THR A 282 7.61 -24.02 -22.50
CA THR A 282 6.80 -23.79 -21.30
C THR A 282 5.33 -24.23 -21.46
N ARG A 283 4.90 -24.56 -22.68
CA ARG A 283 3.50 -24.82 -23.07
C ARG A 283 2.58 -23.64 -22.78
N GLU A 284 3.08 -22.43 -23.02
CA GLU A 284 2.36 -21.18 -22.80
C GLU A 284 2.14 -20.41 -24.11
N ARG A 285 1.21 -19.47 -24.05
CA ARG A 285 0.86 -18.56 -25.12
C ARG A 285 0.89 -17.14 -24.59
N LEU A 286 1.50 -16.24 -25.36
CA LEU A 286 1.48 -14.79 -25.13
C LEU A 286 0.67 -14.14 -26.24
N THR A 287 -0.51 -13.65 -25.90
CA THR A 287 -1.41 -12.97 -26.86
C THR A 287 -1.58 -11.52 -26.51
N ILE A 288 -1.76 -10.68 -27.51
CA ILE A 288 -2.34 -9.34 -27.33
C ILE A 288 -3.64 -9.23 -28.14
N ARG A 289 -4.67 -8.60 -27.55
CA ARG A 289 -5.94 -8.36 -28.23
C ARG A 289 -6.57 -7.05 -27.79
N LEU A 290 -7.36 -6.46 -28.68
CA LEU A 290 -8.17 -5.29 -28.38
C LEU A 290 -9.42 -5.69 -27.60
N ILE A 291 -9.71 -4.98 -26.51
CA ILE A 291 -10.94 -5.10 -25.71
C ILE A 291 -11.72 -3.79 -25.80
N GLY A 292 -12.97 -3.90 -26.25
CA GLY A 292 -13.79 -2.74 -26.59
C GLY A 292 -13.10 -1.91 -27.68
N ASN A 293 -13.07 -0.58 -27.51
CA ASN A 293 -12.51 0.32 -28.52
C ASN A 293 -11.14 0.88 -28.15
N ASN A 294 -10.74 0.81 -26.86
CA ASN A 294 -9.67 1.65 -26.33
C ASN A 294 -8.67 0.91 -25.42
N LEU A 295 -8.77 -0.41 -25.25
CA LEU A 295 -7.87 -1.17 -24.35
C LEU A 295 -7.19 -2.31 -25.09
N LEU A 296 -5.88 -2.45 -24.90
CA LEU A 296 -5.13 -3.64 -25.32
C LEU A 296 -4.87 -4.50 -24.09
N LEU A 297 -5.18 -5.79 -24.21
CA LEU A 297 -4.92 -6.80 -23.20
C LEU A 297 -3.81 -7.72 -23.70
N ILE A 298 -2.70 -7.78 -22.97
CA ILE A 298 -1.65 -8.78 -23.16
C ILE A 298 -1.83 -9.86 -22.09
N ALA A 299 -1.92 -11.12 -22.48
CA ALA A 299 -2.06 -12.24 -21.55
C ALA A 299 -0.99 -13.30 -21.84
N ARG A 300 -0.23 -13.69 -20.82
CA ARG A 300 0.61 -14.90 -20.83
C ARG A 300 -0.10 -15.98 -20.02
N SER A 301 -0.43 -17.08 -20.67
CA SER A 301 -1.25 -18.14 -20.08
C SER A 301 -0.84 -19.52 -20.59
N PRO A 302 -1.18 -20.61 -19.89
CA PRO A 302 -1.03 -21.96 -20.43
C PRO A 302 -1.83 -22.12 -21.73
N ILE A 303 -1.31 -22.90 -22.67
CA ILE A 303 -2.03 -23.19 -23.93
C ILE A 303 -3.35 -23.93 -23.64
N VAL A 304 -3.34 -24.82 -22.65
CA VAL A 304 -4.52 -25.50 -22.13
C VAL A 304 -4.88 -24.87 -20.80
N ARG A 305 -5.98 -24.12 -20.76
CA ARG A 305 -6.40 -23.32 -19.59
C ARG A 305 -7.91 -23.37 -19.41
N ASP A 306 -8.36 -23.05 -18.19
CA ASP A 306 -9.77 -22.83 -17.90
C ASP A 306 -10.19 -21.45 -18.43
N GLU A 307 -10.95 -21.42 -19.53
CA GLU A 307 -11.38 -20.17 -20.16
C GLU A 307 -12.34 -19.36 -19.28
N GLN A 308 -13.12 -20.00 -18.40
CA GLN A 308 -13.99 -19.28 -17.48
C GLN A 308 -13.15 -18.53 -16.45
N GLN A 309 -12.19 -19.22 -15.83
CA GLN A 309 -11.26 -18.62 -14.88
C GLN A 309 -10.44 -17.48 -15.51
N TRP A 310 -9.92 -17.68 -16.72
CA TRP A 310 -9.16 -16.64 -17.42
C TRP A 310 -10.02 -15.43 -17.76
N THR A 311 -11.28 -15.65 -18.15
CA THR A 311 -12.22 -14.55 -18.40
C THR A 311 -12.46 -13.73 -17.13
N GLU A 312 -12.56 -14.38 -15.96
CA GLU A 312 -12.69 -13.70 -14.66
C GLU A 312 -11.46 -12.84 -14.35
N TRP A 313 -10.24 -13.39 -14.50
CA TRP A 313 -8.99 -12.65 -14.25
C TRP A 313 -8.79 -11.48 -15.20
N GLU A 314 -9.09 -11.67 -16.48
CA GLU A 314 -9.00 -10.60 -17.48
C GLU A 314 -10.00 -9.49 -17.19
N ASN A 315 -11.23 -9.84 -16.78
CA ASN A 315 -12.24 -8.86 -16.36
C ASN A 315 -11.84 -8.12 -15.09
N GLU A 316 -11.25 -8.81 -14.10
CA GLU A 316 -10.73 -8.17 -12.89
C GLU A 316 -9.63 -7.17 -13.24
N ALA A 317 -8.67 -7.56 -14.09
CA ALA A 317 -7.59 -6.69 -14.54
C ALA A 317 -8.11 -5.45 -15.28
N VAL A 318 -9.05 -5.63 -16.22
CA VAL A 318 -9.64 -4.53 -16.98
C VAL A 318 -10.42 -3.58 -16.07
N ASN A 319 -11.14 -4.10 -15.08
CA ASN A 319 -11.95 -3.29 -14.16
C ASN A 319 -11.18 -2.78 -12.94
N MET A 320 -9.90 -3.17 -12.76
CA MET A 320 -9.07 -2.69 -11.67
C MET A 320 -8.97 -1.16 -11.69
N LYS A 321 -9.47 -0.49 -10.66
CA LYS A 321 -9.37 0.97 -10.50
C LYS A 321 -8.56 1.29 -9.25
N ALA A 322 -7.54 2.14 -9.40
CA ALA A 322 -6.71 2.62 -8.29
C ALA A 322 -7.56 3.21 -7.14
N GLU A 323 -8.60 3.96 -7.49
CA GLU A 323 -9.48 4.65 -6.53
C GLU A 323 -10.42 3.72 -5.75
N GLN A 324 -10.63 2.49 -6.23
CA GLN A 324 -11.57 1.52 -5.65
C GLN A 324 -10.86 0.40 -4.87
N GLN A 325 -9.54 0.49 -4.70
CA GLN A 325 -8.79 -0.49 -3.93
C GLN A 325 -9.18 -0.40 -2.44
N LYS A 326 -9.41 -1.56 -1.83
CA LYS A 326 -9.65 -1.71 -0.38
C LYS A 326 -8.30 -1.84 0.34
N ASN A 327 -8.30 -1.64 1.66
CA ASN A 327 -7.10 -1.76 2.50
C ASN A 327 -5.94 -0.90 1.95
N LEU A 328 -6.23 0.38 1.66
CA LEU A 328 -5.28 1.27 0.99
C LEU A 328 -4.28 1.87 1.98
N VAL A 329 -3.00 1.73 1.71
CA VAL A 329 -1.91 2.38 2.42
C VAL A 329 -1.41 3.50 1.53
N ASP A 330 -1.66 4.75 1.89
CA ASP A 330 -1.21 5.91 1.12
C ASP A 330 0.00 6.54 1.79
N ILE A 331 1.09 6.77 1.06
CA ILE A 331 2.24 7.55 1.53
C ILE A 331 2.35 8.80 0.65
N HIS A 332 1.93 9.94 1.20
CA HIS A 332 1.96 11.25 0.54
C HIS A 332 2.90 12.19 1.31
N ILE A 333 4.20 12.13 1.02
CA ILE A 333 5.20 12.88 1.78
C ILE A 333 6.23 13.56 0.87
N GLY A 334 6.89 14.57 1.42
CA GLY A 334 8.05 15.24 0.84
C GLY A 334 9.05 15.53 1.97
N ASP A 335 10.22 16.05 1.63
CA ASP A 335 11.36 16.16 2.54
C ASP A 335 11.08 17.07 3.75
N MET A 336 10.15 18.02 3.57
CA MET A 336 9.62 18.88 4.63
C MET A 336 8.70 18.16 5.63
N HIS A 337 8.15 17.01 5.25
CA HIS A 337 7.25 16.18 6.05
C HIS A 337 8.01 15.07 6.82
N ILE A 338 9.34 15.14 6.85
CA ILE A 338 10.20 14.20 7.58
C ILE A 338 10.69 14.88 8.86
N GLY A 339 10.26 14.35 10.00
CA GLY A 339 10.67 14.78 11.33
C GLY A 339 12.13 14.50 11.67
N PRO A 340 12.55 14.71 12.94
CA PRO A 340 13.89 14.41 13.39
C PRO A 340 14.11 12.88 13.40
N LEU A 341 14.58 12.38 12.27
CA LEU A 341 15.16 11.07 12.10
C LEU A 341 16.66 11.30 12.06
N SER A 342 17.35 10.99 13.15
CA SER A 342 18.80 11.21 13.21
C SER A 342 19.42 10.43 12.06
N ALA A 343 20.00 11.14 11.09
CA ALA A 343 20.84 10.50 10.10
C ALA A 343 22.03 9.94 10.90
N ALA A 344 22.09 8.63 11.08
CA ALA A 344 23.34 7.98 11.40
C ALA A 344 24.27 8.16 10.19
N GLY A 345 24.89 9.35 10.09
CA GLY A 345 26.08 9.52 9.28
C GLY A 345 27.21 8.72 9.91
N PRO A 346 28.12 8.14 9.11
CA PRO A 346 29.26 7.41 9.66
C PRO A 346 30.04 8.36 10.56
N SER A 347 30.22 7.96 11.82
CA SER A 347 31.07 8.65 12.77
C SER A 347 32.45 8.82 12.15
N GLN A 348 32.79 10.04 11.72
CA GLN A 348 34.17 10.41 11.51
C GLN A 348 34.82 10.40 12.90
N GLN A 349 35.50 9.29 13.20
CA GLN A 349 36.52 9.28 14.23
C GLN A 349 37.57 10.31 13.80
N VAL A 350 37.61 11.41 14.55
CA VAL A 350 38.71 12.37 14.57
C VAL A 350 39.98 11.60 14.92
N LYS A 351 40.98 11.70 14.05
CA LYS A 351 42.36 11.30 14.34
C LYS A 351 42.99 12.25 15.33
#